data_AF-A0A3M0NFI0-F1
#
_entry.id   AF-A0A3M0NFI0-F1
#
_cell.length_a   1.000
_cell.length_b   1.000
_cell.length_c   1.000
_cell.angle_alpha   90.00
_cell.angle_beta   90.00
_cell.angle_gamma   90.00
#
_symmetry.space_group_name_H-M   'P 1'
#
loop_
_entity.id
_entity.type
_entity.pdbx_description
1 polymer ?
#
loop_
_entity_poly.entity_id
_entity_poly.type
_entity_poly.pdbx_seq_one_letter_code
_entity_poly.pdbx_strand_id
1 'polypeptide(L)'
;MKFKYIVGLSAVAATFATVAAPLAVTNVKAADVSDTNTVVNNQDVSDKTWSNKLAKAGYVFKLTKDVATDDGGLFQRKNGLLKEYSLKYAKKVFAKNMLFKIDRAISIENGSLIHIVSQNGKYKFWTNFLTGTYNVNGHRESLKPLIKIEAEIVTNTSKEKIAKKLVTAEKLANKLKGSDKKLAQESISQLKQWIDNKVYANIPTLLIGNF
;
A
#
# COMPACT_ATOMS: atom_id res chain seq x y z
N MET A 1 15.40 40.03 70.12
CA MET A 1 16.55 39.09 70.08
C MET A 1 16.25 37.96 69.12
N LYS A 2 17.17 37.69 68.19
CA LYS A 2 17.11 36.61 67.20
C LYS A 2 17.58 35.31 67.87
N PHE A 3 16.93 34.18 67.60
CA PHE A 3 17.63 32.90 67.46
C PHE A 3 16.93 32.03 66.42
N LYS A 4 17.71 31.64 65.42
CA LYS A 4 17.38 30.74 64.32
C LYS A 4 17.48 29.30 64.83
N TYR A 5 16.57 28.43 64.41
CA TYR A 5 16.89 27.02 64.22
C TYR A 5 16.24 26.53 62.91
N ILE A 6 17.10 26.06 62.02
CA ILE A 6 16.80 25.32 60.80
C ILE A 6 16.86 23.85 61.21
N VAL A 7 15.78 23.10 60.98
CA VAL A 7 15.81 21.63 60.99
C VAL A 7 15.13 21.17 59.71
N GLY A 8 15.94 20.71 58.76
CA GLY A 8 15.46 20.01 57.58
C GLY A 8 15.23 18.54 57.91
N LEU A 9 14.14 17.96 57.38
CA LEU A 9 13.96 16.50 57.35
C LEU A 9 13.23 16.09 56.05
N SER A 10 14.03 15.52 55.16
CA SER A 10 13.76 14.37 54.26
C SER A 10 12.34 14.18 53.69
N ALA A 11 12.21 14.40 52.38
CA ALA A 11 11.13 13.86 51.55
C ALA A 11 11.36 12.36 51.30
N VAL A 12 10.40 11.52 51.69
CA VAL A 12 10.39 10.08 51.38
C VAL A 12 9.64 9.90 50.06
N ALA A 13 10.38 9.59 48.99
CA ALA A 13 9.78 9.19 47.71
C ALA A 13 9.34 7.73 47.79
N ALA A 14 8.03 7.49 47.82
CA ALA A 14 7.47 6.15 47.70
C ALA A 14 7.48 5.72 46.23
N THR A 15 8.37 4.80 45.86
CA THR A 15 8.37 4.13 44.57
C THR A 15 7.37 2.97 44.57
N PHE A 16 6.26 3.13 43.87
CA PHE A 16 5.35 2.02 43.58
C PHE A 16 5.96 1.14 42.49
N ALA A 17 6.43 -0.05 42.85
CA ALA A 17 6.79 -1.10 41.90
C ALA A 17 5.53 -1.85 41.46
N THR A 18 5.02 -1.56 40.25
CA THR A 18 3.98 -2.39 39.63
C THR A 18 4.62 -3.65 39.07
N VAL A 19 4.36 -4.79 39.70
CA VAL A 19 4.76 -6.11 39.20
C VAL A 19 3.85 -6.47 38.02
N ALA A 20 4.36 -6.35 36.79
CA ALA A 20 3.68 -6.83 35.60
C ALA A 20 3.85 -8.35 35.50
N ALA A 21 2.78 -9.10 35.70
CA ALA A 21 2.77 -10.54 35.39
C ALA A 21 2.89 -10.74 33.87
N PRO A 22 3.74 -11.66 33.38
CA PRO A 22 3.86 -11.91 31.96
C PRO A 22 2.60 -12.62 31.44
N LEU A 23 1.90 -11.97 30.52
CA LEU A 23 0.85 -12.60 29.72
C LEU A 23 1.50 -13.71 28.88
N ALA A 24 1.05 -14.94 29.07
CA ALA A 24 1.45 -16.08 28.26
C ALA A 24 0.98 -15.88 26.82
N VAL A 25 1.86 -15.36 25.97
CA VAL A 25 1.66 -15.30 24.52
C VAL A 25 1.85 -16.71 23.99
N THR A 26 0.75 -17.39 23.65
CA THR A 26 0.81 -18.60 22.82
C THR A 26 1.37 -18.20 21.45
N ASN A 27 2.67 -18.42 21.26
CA ASN A 27 3.34 -18.23 19.98
C ASN A 27 2.76 -19.23 18.97
N VAL A 28 1.78 -18.80 18.20
CA VAL A 28 1.42 -19.48 16.95
C VAL A 28 2.64 -19.36 16.05
N LYS A 29 3.38 -20.46 15.90
CA LYS A 29 4.46 -20.61 14.93
C LYS A 29 3.93 -20.16 13.57
N ALA A 30 4.40 -19.01 13.10
CA ALA A 30 4.26 -18.67 11.69
C ALA A 30 5.09 -19.70 10.93
N ALA A 31 4.57 -20.23 9.83
CA ALA A 31 5.37 -21.04 8.93
C ALA A 31 6.53 -20.16 8.45
N ASP A 32 7.74 -20.46 8.91
CA ASP A 32 8.97 -19.94 8.32
C ASP A 32 9.02 -20.43 6.89
N VAL A 33 8.72 -19.55 5.94
CA VAL A 33 9.04 -19.79 4.54
C VAL A 33 10.49 -19.36 4.39
N SER A 34 11.40 -20.32 4.58
CA SER A 34 12.77 -20.16 4.11
C SER A 34 12.72 -20.14 2.58
N ASP A 35 13.04 -19.01 1.97
CA ASP A 35 13.38 -18.93 0.55
C ASP A 35 14.70 -19.69 0.36
N THR A 36 14.63 -21.00 0.17
CA THR A 36 15.78 -21.78 -0.30
C THR A 36 16.08 -21.36 -1.73
N ASN A 37 17.32 -20.90 -1.96
CA ASN A 37 17.91 -20.54 -3.25
C ASN A 37 17.97 -21.73 -4.24
N THR A 38 16.82 -22.26 -4.64
CA THR A 38 16.73 -23.04 -5.87
C THR A 38 16.66 -22.06 -7.03
N VAL A 39 17.72 -22.04 -7.83
CA VAL A 39 17.77 -21.40 -9.15
C VAL A 39 16.76 -22.13 -10.05
N VAL A 40 15.49 -21.76 -9.89
CA VAL A 40 14.46 -22.06 -10.86
C VAL A 40 14.60 -20.97 -11.91
N ASN A 41 14.76 -21.38 -13.16
CA ASN A 41 14.82 -20.52 -14.33
C ASN A 41 13.47 -19.77 -14.46
N ASN A 42 13.28 -18.72 -13.66
CA ASN A 42 12.06 -17.91 -13.64
C ASN A 42 12.06 -17.01 -14.88
N GLN A 43 11.61 -17.56 -16.00
CA GLN A 43 11.22 -16.82 -17.19
C GLN A 43 9.93 -16.00 -17.00
N ASP A 44 9.46 -15.82 -15.76
CA ASP A 44 8.44 -14.83 -15.45
C ASP A 44 9.13 -13.48 -15.28
N VAL A 45 9.28 -12.78 -16.40
CA VAL A 45 9.90 -11.47 -16.51
C VAL A 45 9.21 -10.51 -15.56
N SER A 46 9.81 -10.24 -14.38
CA SER A 46 9.30 -9.20 -13.50
C SER A 46 9.45 -7.86 -14.23
N ASP A 47 8.35 -7.12 -14.38
CA ASP A 47 8.38 -5.75 -14.89
C ASP A 47 9.12 -4.86 -13.87
N LYS A 48 10.41 -4.66 -14.10
CA LYS A 48 11.30 -3.87 -13.24
C LYS A 48 10.86 -2.41 -13.17
N THR A 49 10.42 -1.85 -14.29
CA THR A 49 9.94 -0.45 -14.34
C THR A 49 8.76 -0.28 -13.40
N TRP A 50 7.85 -1.26 -13.41
CA TRP A 50 6.69 -1.25 -12.54
C TRP A 50 6.97 -1.50 -11.09
N SER A 51 7.78 -2.51 -10.83
CA SER A 51 8.23 -2.84 -9.49
C SER A 51 8.85 -1.59 -8.84
N ASN A 52 9.65 -0.83 -9.60
CA ASN A 52 10.23 0.42 -9.13
C ASN A 52 9.19 1.53 -8.91
N LYS A 53 8.25 1.74 -9.84
CA LYS A 53 7.18 2.75 -9.70
C LYS A 53 6.32 2.48 -8.47
N LEU A 54 5.86 1.24 -8.31
CA LEU A 54 5.00 0.84 -7.20
C LEU A 54 5.76 0.80 -5.86
N ALA A 55 7.03 0.41 -5.86
CA ALA A 55 7.87 0.46 -4.66
C ALA A 55 8.08 1.89 -4.16
N LYS A 56 8.24 2.87 -5.07
CA LYS A 56 8.35 4.29 -4.73
C LYS A 56 7.09 4.85 -4.04
N ALA A 57 5.92 4.30 -4.33
CA ALA A 57 4.69 4.70 -3.63
C ALA A 57 4.72 4.29 -2.14
N GLY A 58 5.52 3.30 -1.78
CA GLY A 58 5.75 2.89 -0.39
C GLY A 58 4.56 2.19 0.24
N TYR A 59 4.43 2.31 1.57
CA TYR A 59 3.40 1.64 2.36
C TYR A 59 2.06 2.39 2.32
N VAL A 60 1.44 2.43 1.15
CA VAL A 60 0.18 3.16 0.90
C VAL A 60 -0.93 2.27 0.37
N PHE A 61 -0.70 0.96 0.27
CA PHE A 61 -1.68 0.03 -0.27
C PHE A 61 -2.40 -0.71 0.85
N LYS A 62 -3.70 -0.89 0.70
CA LYS A 62 -4.51 -1.79 1.53
C LYS A 62 -5.16 -2.85 0.67
N LEU A 63 -5.47 -3.99 1.28
CA LEU A 63 -6.26 -5.04 0.63
C LEU A 63 -7.69 -4.55 0.40
N THR A 64 -8.26 -4.87 -0.76
CA THR A 64 -9.68 -4.69 -1.04
C THR A 64 -10.50 -5.78 -0.35
N LYS A 65 -11.83 -5.60 -0.34
CA LYS A 65 -12.76 -6.62 0.15
C LYS A 65 -12.73 -7.90 -0.69
N ASP A 66 -12.41 -7.79 -1.98
CA ASP A 66 -12.44 -8.90 -2.95
C ASP A 66 -11.40 -9.97 -2.58
N VAL A 67 -10.31 -9.58 -1.91
CA VAL A 67 -9.34 -10.53 -1.35
C VAL A 67 -9.96 -11.46 -0.29
N ALA A 68 -11.08 -11.05 0.31
CA ALA A 68 -11.77 -11.77 1.38
C ALA A 68 -13.14 -12.34 0.96
N THR A 69 -13.45 -12.38 -0.35
CA THR A 69 -14.65 -13.00 -0.93
C THR A 69 -14.40 -14.45 -1.39
N ASP A 70 -15.42 -15.12 -1.93
CA ASP A 70 -15.46 -16.58 -2.06
C ASP A 70 -14.31 -17.22 -2.86
N ASP A 71 -13.71 -16.48 -3.80
CA ASP A 71 -12.58 -16.94 -4.62
C ASP A 71 -11.20 -16.62 -4.03
N GLY A 72 -11.16 -15.99 -2.84
CA GLY A 72 -9.94 -15.46 -2.24
C GLY A 72 -9.15 -14.54 -3.17
N GLY A 73 -7.99 -14.05 -2.71
CA GLY A 73 -7.18 -13.16 -3.54
C GLY A 73 -5.74 -13.02 -3.09
N LEU A 74 -5.31 -13.86 -2.16
CA LEU A 74 -3.92 -13.92 -1.71
C LEU A 74 -3.30 -15.22 -2.20
N PHE A 75 -2.13 -15.11 -2.78
CA PHE A 75 -1.40 -16.23 -3.32
C PHE A 75 0.00 -16.28 -2.74
N GLN A 76 0.50 -17.49 -2.53
CA GLN A 76 1.91 -17.79 -2.41
C GLN A 76 2.43 -18.19 -3.78
N ARG A 77 3.70 -17.88 -4.05
CA ARG A 77 4.37 -18.33 -5.27
C ARG A 77 5.63 -19.09 -4.89
N LYS A 78 5.69 -20.35 -5.28
CA LYS A 78 6.83 -21.25 -5.00
C LYS A 78 7.15 -22.02 -6.27
N ASN A 79 8.40 -21.95 -6.71
CA ASN A 79 8.88 -22.62 -7.92
C ASN A 79 8.05 -22.29 -9.17
N GLY A 80 7.72 -21.01 -9.38
CA GLY A 80 6.87 -20.55 -10.48
C GLY A 80 5.37 -20.80 -10.30
N LEU A 81 4.98 -21.77 -9.46
CA LEU A 81 3.58 -22.13 -9.24
C LEU A 81 2.89 -21.14 -8.28
N LEU A 82 1.72 -20.68 -8.68
CA LEU A 82 0.82 -19.88 -7.87
C LEU A 82 -0.11 -20.80 -7.08
N LYS A 83 -0.12 -20.68 -5.75
CA LYS A 83 -1.04 -21.40 -4.88
C LYS A 83 -1.80 -20.41 -4.01
N GLU A 84 -3.11 -20.53 -3.99
CA GLU A 84 -3.96 -19.65 -3.21
C GLU A 84 -3.87 -19.98 -1.70
N TYR A 85 -3.95 -18.94 -0.87
CA TYR A 85 -4.20 -19.10 0.56
C TYR A 85 -5.68 -19.36 0.81
N SER A 86 -5.99 -20.09 1.89
CA SER A 86 -7.40 -20.33 2.23
C SER A 86 -8.17 -19.04 2.50
N LEU A 87 -9.45 -19.02 2.14
CA LEU A 87 -10.36 -17.89 2.40
C LEU A 87 -10.38 -17.48 3.88
N LYS A 88 -10.34 -18.44 4.80
CA LYS A 88 -10.25 -18.19 6.25
C LYS A 88 -9.00 -17.37 6.59
N TYR A 89 -7.88 -17.67 5.96
CA TYR A 89 -6.63 -16.94 6.16
C TYR A 89 -6.70 -15.56 5.52
N ALA A 90 -7.21 -15.44 4.29
CA ALA A 90 -7.36 -14.17 3.61
C ALA A 90 -8.27 -13.20 4.41
N LYS A 91 -9.42 -13.67 4.92
CA LYS A 91 -10.29 -12.92 5.84
C LYS A 91 -9.55 -12.44 7.09
N LYS A 92 -8.72 -13.29 7.70
CA LYS A 92 -7.92 -12.93 8.89
C LYS A 92 -6.88 -11.85 8.59
N VAL A 93 -6.25 -11.89 7.41
CA VAL A 93 -5.27 -10.88 7.00
C VAL A 93 -5.97 -9.57 6.65
N PHE A 94 -7.06 -9.62 5.88
CA PHE A 94 -7.87 -8.45 5.53
C PHE A 94 -8.36 -7.68 6.77
N ALA A 95 -8.88 -8.40 7.77
CA ALA A 95 -9.35 -7.82 9.03
C ALA A 95 -8.27 -7.06 9.82
N LYS A 96 -6.97 -7.26 9.54
CA LYS A 96 -5.89 -6.52 10.19
C LYS A 96 -5.73 -5.09 9.67
N ASN A 97 -6.35 -4.75 8.54
CA ASN A 97 -6.34 -3.39 7.98
C ASN A 97 -4.93 -2.77 7.83
N MET A 98 -3.95 -3.59 7.46
CA MET A 98 -2.54 -3.21 7.39
C MET A 98 -2.20 -2.46 6.10
N LEU A 99 -1.16 -1.64 6.17
CA LEU A 99 -0.53 -1.04 5.00
C LEU A 99 0.53 -1.98 4.41
N PHE A 100 0.54 -2.02 3.09
CA PHE A 100 1.47 -2.78 2.28
C PHE A 100 2.20 -1.85 1.32
N LYS A 101 3.45 -2.19 1.02
CA LYS A 101 4.14 -1.74 -0.19
C LYS A 101 4.02 -2.81 -1.26
N ILE A 102 4.08 -2.41 -2.52
CA ILE A 102 4.26 -3.34 -3.64
C ILE A 102 5.72 -3.27 -4.05
N ASP A 103 6.44 -4.39 -4.03
CA ASP A 103 7.87 -4.42 -4.38
C ASP A 103 8.18 -5.15 -5.69
N ARG A 104 7.24 -5.95 -6.21
CA ARG A 104 7.39 -6.66 -7.48
C ARG A 104 6.06 -6.72 -8.24
N ALA A 105 6.15 -6.67 -9.55
CA ALA A 105 5.08 -7.01 -10.48
C ALA A 105 5.59 -8.08 -11.47
N ILE A 106 4.72 -9.02 -11.87
CA ILE A 106 5.05 -10.03 -12.89
C ILE A 106 4.80 -9.44 -14.27
N SER A 107 3.54 -9.36 -14.69
CA SER A 107 3.10 -8.70 -15.92
C SER A 107 1.81 -7.95 -15.61
N ILE A 108 1.50 -6.93 -16.39
CA ILE A 108 0.23 -6.18 -16.27
C ILE A 108 -0.67 -6.43 -17.47
N GLU A 109 -0.13 -7.13 -18.46
CA GLU A 109 -0.88 -7.70 -19.56
C GLU A 109 -1.22 -9.15 -19.17
N ASN A 110 -2.52 -9.47 -19.15
CA ASN A 110 -3.09 -10.81 -18.90
C ASN A 110 -2.86 -11.39 -17.48
N GLY A 111 -3.63 -10.94 -16.48
CA GLY A 111 -3.74 -11.62 -15.17
C GLY A 111 -2.83 -11.04 -14.08
N SER A 112 -2.71 -9.71 -14.04
CA SER A 112 -1.66 -8.95 -13.36
C SER A 112 -1.50 -9.24 -11.86
N LEU A 113 -0.37 -9.83 -11.48
CA LEU A 113 -0.03 -10.12 -10.09
C LEU A 113 1.05 -9.17 -9.57
N ILE A 114 0.79 -8.62 -8.38
CA ILE A 114 1.72 -7.81 -7.60
C ILE A 114 2.11 -8.52 -6.32
N HIS A 115 3.38 -8.42 -5.95
CA HIS A 115 3.87 -8.86 -4.67
C HIS A 115 3.76 -7.72 -3.66
N ILE A 116 2.99 -7.96 -2.61
CA ILE A 116 2.75 -7.02 -1.53
C ILE A 116 3.48 -7.46 -0.27
N VAL A 117 4.04 -6.48 0.46
CA VAL A 117 4.77 -6.70 1.70
C VAL A 117 4.28 -5.72 2.76
N SER A 118 3.88 -6.25 3.91
CA SER A 118 3.48 -5.45 5.08
C SER A 118 4.67 -4.70 5.70
N GLN A 119 4.40 -3.63 6.45
CA GLN A 119 5.42 -2.81 7.11
C GLN A 119 6.38 -3.60 8.00
N ASN A 120 5.87 -4.59 8.74
CA ASN A 120 6.69 -5.44 9.61
C ASN A 120 7.36 -6.62 8.86
N GLY A 121 7.20 -6.72 7.55
CA GLY A 121 7.76 -7.79 6.72
C GLY A 121 7.17 -9.18 6.95
N LYS A 122 6.26 -9.36 7.92
CA LYS A 122 5.71 -10.67 8.29
C LYS A 122 4.72 -11.22 7.27
N TYR A 123 3.95 -10.33 6.64
CA TYR A 123 2.94 -10.68 5.66
C TYR A 123 3.43 -10.32 4.26
N LYS A 124 3.53 -11.34 3.39
CA LYS A 124 4.00 -11.25 2.02
C LYS A 124 3.12 -12.12 1.12
N PHE A 125 2.53 -11.53 0.09
CA PHE A 125 1.58 -12.22 -0.77
C PHE A 125 1.74 -11.76 -2.21
N TRP A 126 1.34 -12.60 -3.13
CA TRP A 126 0.91 -12.17 -4.45
C TRP A 126 -0.59 -11.90 -4.42
N THR A 127 -1.05 -10.87 -5.13
CA THR A 127 -2.47 -10.56 -5.27
C THR A 127 -2.72 -9.89 -6.62
N ASN A 128 -3.98 -9.82 -7.04
CA ASN A 128 -4.36 -9.14 -8.26
C ASN A 128 -4.07 -7.63 -8.14
N PHE A 129 -3.45 -7.05 -9.15
CA PHE A 129 -3.12 -5.63 -9.18
C PHE A 129 -4.36 -4.72 -9.13
N LEU A 130 -5.38 -5.03 -9.94
CA LEU A 130 -6.57 -4.19 -10.09
C LEU A 130 -7.54 -4.39 -8.95
N THR A 131 -7.81 -5.64 -8.60
CA THR A 131 -8.86 -5.99 -7.64
C THR A 131 -8.33 -6.33 -6.26
N GLY A 132 -7.03 -6.58 -6.08
CA GLY A 132 -6.49 -7.06 -4.81
C GLY A 132 -6.06 -5.97 -3.84
N THR A 133 -5.74 -4.78 -4.34
CA THR A 133 -5.33 -3.64 -3.50
C THR A 133 -5.87 -2.31 -3.97
N TYR A 134 -5.89 -1.34 -3.07
CA TYR A 134 -6.15 0.05 -3.39
C TYR A 134 -5.12 0.98 -2.72
N ASN A 135 -4.85 2.12 -3.36
CA ASN A 135 -4.01 3.17 -2.79
C ASN A 135 -4.84 4.04 -1.83
N VAL A 136 -4.50 4.05 -0.54
CA VAL A 136 -5.24 4.81 0.48
C VAL A 136 -5.25 6.31 0.22
N ASN A 137 -4.22 6.83 -0.43
CA ASN A 137 -4.18 8.26 -0.80
C ASN A 137 -5.21 8.60 -1.88
N GLY A 138 -5.64 7.61 -2.68
CA GLY A 138 -6.72 7.76 -3.65
C GLY A 138 -8.07 8.10 -3.03
N HIS A 139 -8.23 7.94 -1.71
CA HIS A 139 -9.48 8.26 -1.01
C HIS A 139 -9.43 9.57 -0.22
N ARG A 140 -8.35 10.36 -0.32
CA ARG A 140 -8.29 11.67 0.34
C ARG A 140 -9.33 12.60 -0.27
N GLU A 141 -10.18 13.21 0.57
CA GLU A 141 -11.25 14.12 0.14
C GLU A 141 -10.75 15.26 -0.75
N SER A 142 -9.61 15.84 -0.40
CA SER A 142 -8.95 16.91 -1.16
C SER A 142 -8.54 16.47 -2.58
N LEU A 143 -8.27 15.19 -2.80
CA LEU A 143 -7.83 14.64 -4.08
C LEU A 143 -9.00 14.11 -4.94
N LYS A 144 -10.19 13.89 -4.37
CA LYS A 144 -11.34 13.34 -5.12
C LYS A 144 -11.67 14.08 -6.42
N PRO A 145 -11.68 15.44 -6.47
CA PRO A 145 -11.97 16.13 -7.72
C PRO A 145 -10.94 15.84 -8.82
N LEU A 146 -9.66 15.74 -8.44
CA LEU A 146 -8.58 15.39 -9.36
C LEU A 146 -8.74 13.93 -9.84
N ILE A 147 -8.89 13.00 -8.90
CA ILE A 147 -9.01 11.56 -9.17
C ILE A 147 -10.16 11.25 -10.11
N LYS A 148 -11.31 11.92 -9.94
CA LYS A 148 -12.44 11.79 -10.87
C LYS A 148 -12.05 12.15 -12.30
N ILE A 149 -11.35 13.27 -12.50
CA ILE A 149 -10.92 13.69 -13.84
C ILE A 149 -9.87 12.72 -14.41
N GLU A 150 -8.92 12.27 -13.59
CA GLU A 150 -7.91 11.31 -14.02
C GLU A 150 -8.55 9.97 -14.44
N ALA A 151 -9.52 9.47 -13.67
CA ALA A 151 -10.27 8.25 -14.00
C ALA A 151 -11.06 8.40 -15.30
N GLU A 152 -11.72 9.54 -15.53
CA GLU A 152 -12.40 9.84 -16.80
C GLU A 152 -11.41 9.87 -17.98
N ILE A 153 -10.21 10.44 -17.81
CA ILE A 153 -9.19 10.46 -18.86
C ILE A 153 -8.73 9.03 -19.20
N VAL A 154 -8.54 8.18 -18.19
CA VAL A 154 -8.08 6.80 -18.36
C VAL A 154 -9.12 5.90 -19.03
N THR A 155 -10.41 6.09 -18.71
CA THR A 155 -11.46 5.13 -19.09
C THR A 155 -12.27 5.49 -20.32
N ASN A 156 -12.70 6.75 -20.48
CA ASN A 156 -13.82 7.06 -21.39
C ASN A 156 -13.72 8.42 -22.08
N THR A 157 -12.55 9.08 -22.07
CA THR A 157 -12.36 10.38 -22.71
C THR A 157 -11.83 10.25 -24.14
N SER A 158 -12.51 10.89 -25.09
CA SER A 158 -12.06 10.99 -26.48
C SER A 158 -10.78 11.83 -26.60
N LYS A 159 -9.93 11.54 -27.60
CA LYS A 159 -8.62 12.20 -27.75
C LYS A 159 -8.74 13.73 -27.78
N GLU A 160 -9.79 14.27 -28.40
CA GLU A 160 -10.02 15.72 -28.54
C GLU A 160 -10.35 16.40 -27.19
N LYS A 161 -10.84 15.64 -26.21
CA LYS A 161 -11.23 16.14 -24.88
C LYS A 161 -10.14 15.96 -23.83
N ILE A 162 -9.14 15.11 -24.07
CA ILE A 162 -8.04 14.83 -23.11
C ILE A 162 -7.31 16.11 -22.73
N ALA A 163 -6.91 16.94 -23.70
CA ALA A 163 -6.15 18.17 -23.42
C ALA A 163 -6.90 19.13 -22.47
N LYS A 164 -8.21 19.31 -22.69
CA LYS A 164 -9.05 20.17 -21.83
C LYS A 164 -9.18 19.62 -20.41
N LYS A 165 -9.36 18.31 -20.28
CA LYS A 165 -9.42 17.65 -18.96
C LYS A 165 -8.07 17.69 -18.25
N LEU A 166 -6.96 17.50 -18.96
CA LEU A 166 -5.61 17.60 -18.40
C LEU A 166 -5.34 18.99 -17.81
N VAL A 167 -5.67 20.07 -18.53
CA VAL A 167 -5.58 21.44 -18.00
C VAL A 167 -6.43 21.62 -16.74
N THR A 168 -7.60 21.00 -16.69
CA THR A 168 -8.47 21.06 -15.50
C THR A 168 -7.84 20.31 -14.32
N ALA A 169 -7.28 19.12 -14.56
CA ALA A 169 -6.57 18.33 -13.57
C ALA A 169 -5.36 19.08 -13.00
N GLU A 170 -4.56 19.72 -13.86
CA GLU A 170 -3.42 20.56 -13.44
C GLU A 170 -3.86 21.76 -12.58
N LYS A 171 -4.96 22.43 -12.95
CA LYS A 171 -5.53 23.52 -12.14
C LYS A 171 -5.98 23.05 -10.76
N LEU A 172 -6.58 21.86 -10.66
CA LEU A 172 -6.95 21.27 -9.37
C LEU A 172 -5.71 20.94 -8.54
N ALA A 173 -4.72 20.29 -9.13
CA ALA A 173 -3.46 19.94 -8.48
C ALA A 173 -2.76 21.19 -7.90
N ASN A 174 -2.75 22.29 -8.64
CA ASN A 174 -2.09 23.54 -8.23
C ASN A 174 -2.77 24.26 -7.06
N LYS A 175 -4.07 24.03 -6.84
CA LYS A 175 -4.83 24.61 -5.71
C LYS A 175 -4.56 23.89 -4.39
N LEU A 176 -4.07 22.65 -4.44
CA LEU A 176 -3.76 21.86 -3.26
C LEU A 176 -2.53 22.41 -2.54
N LYS A 177 -2.37 22.01 -1.27
CA LYS A 177 -1.24 22.42 -0.41
C LYS A 177 -0.61 21.19 0.25
N GLY A 178 0.59 21.36 0.79
CA GLY A 178 1.28 20.34 1.59
C GLY A 178 1.48 19.01 0.85
N SER A 179 1.21 17.90 1.53
CA SER A 179 1.37 16.54 0.98
C SER A 179 0.46 16.27 -0.22
N ASP A 180 -0.75 16.83 -0.23
CA ASP A 180 -1.73 16.56 -1.28
C ASP A 180 -1.31 17.20 -2.60
N LYS A 181 -0.68 18.38 -2.55
CA LYS A 181 -0.06 18.98 -3.74
C LYS A 181 1.01 18.06 -4.33
N LYS A 182 1.88 17.49 -3.50
CA LYS A 182 2.94 16.58 -3.96
C LYS A 182 2.36 15.32 -4.61
N LEU A 183 1.37 14.71 -3.96
CA LEU A 183 0.67 13.52 -4.49
C LEU A 183 -0.03 13.84 -5.82
N ALA A 184 -0.72 14.97 -5.91
CA ALA A 184 -1.40 15.41 -7.12
C ALA A 184 -0.43 15.68 -8.27
N GLN A 185 0.69 16.36 -8.00
CA GLN A 185 1.70 16.64 -9.03
C GLN A 185 2.34 15.36 -9.58
N GLU A 186 2.64 14.41 -8.70
CA GLU A 186 3.11 13.07 -9.10
C GLU A 186 2.05 12.35 -9.94
N SER A 187 0.79 12.38 -9.52
CA SER A 187 -0.32 11.77 -10.27
C SER A 187 -0.48 12.37 -11.67
N ILE A 188 -0.41 13.70 -11.79
CA ILE A 188 -0.43 14.39 -13.09
C ILE A 188 0.75 13.98 -13.98
N SER A 189 1.95 13.83 -13.42
CA SER A 189 3.12 13.36 -14.18
C SER A 189 2.88 11.95 -14.73
N GLN A 190 2.35 11.05 -13.90
CA GLN A 190 2.00 9.68 -14.31
C GLN A 190 0.85 9.67 -15.33
N LEU A 191 -0.13 10.57 -15.19
CA LEU A 191 -1.24 10.70 -16.13
C LEU A 191 -0.76 11.14 -17.52
N LYS A 192 0.21 12.05 -17.60
CA LYS A 192 0.83 12.44 -18.88
C LYS A 192 1.52 11.25 -19.54
N GLN A 193 2.27 10.47 -18.78
CA GLN A 193 2.88 9.23 -19.29
C GLN A 193 1.84 8.24 -19.82
N TRP A 194 0.68 8.12 -19.15
CA TRP A 194 -0.43 7.30 -19.63
C TRP A 194 -1.06 7.84 -20.92
N ILE A 195 -1.22 9.16 -21.03
CA ILE A 195 -1.77 9.80 -22.23
C ILE A 195 -0.86 9.55 -23.44
N ASP A 196 0.46 9.66 -23.24
CA ASP A 196 1.47 9.43 -24.27
C ASP A 196 1.57 7.95 -24.65
N ASN A 197 1.42 7.06 -23.67
CA ASN A 197 1.50 5.61 -23.86
C ASN A 197 0.46 4.89 -22.99
N LYS A 198 -0.65 4.49 -23.62
CA LYS A 198 -1.84 3.87 -22.96
C LYS A 198 -1.65 2.39 -22.59
N VAL A 199 -0.52 2.06 -21.97
CA VAL A 199 -0.27 0.74 -21.38
C VAL A 199 -0.70 0.81 -19.92
N TYR A 200 -1.42 -0.20 -19.40
CA TYR A 200 -1.91 -0.20 -18.00
C TYR A 200 -0.80 0.05 -16.98
N ALA A 201 0.44 -0.22 -17.38
CA ALA A 201 1.63 0.20 -16.68
C ALA A 201 1.66 1.71 -16.30
N ASN A 202 1.21 2.57 -17.18
CA ASN A 202 1.36 4.00 -16.99
C ASN A 202 0.24 4.63 -16.15
N ILE A 203 -0.78 3.88 -15.72
CA ILE A 203 -1.86 4.46 -14.91
C ILE A 203 -1.29 5.15 -13.65
N PRO A 204 -1.85 6.30 -13.24
CA PRO A 204 -1.46 6.92 -12.00
C PRO A 204 -1.69 5.98 -10.82
N THR A 205 -0.70 5.89 -9.94
CA THR A 205 -0.75 5.02 -8.76
C THR A 205 -1.86 5.38 -7.78
N LEU A 206 -2.35 6.63 -7.80
CA LEU A 206 -3.52 7.05 -7.03
C LEU A 206 -4.82 6.41 -7.51
N LEU A 207 -4.88 5.95 -8.76
CA LEU A 207 -6.08 5.31 -9.33
C LEU A 207 -6.14 3.81 -9.06
N ILE A 208 -5.09 3.22 -8.49
CA ILE A 208 -5.08 1.79 -8.16
C ILE A 208 -6.18 1.49 -7.14
N GLY A 209 -7.12 0.62 -7.52
CA GLY A 209 -8.30 0.26 -6.74
C GLY A 209 -9.46 1.28 -6.76
N ASN A 210 -9.46 2.22 -7.72
CA ASN A 210 -10.51 3.23 -7.90
C ASN A 210 -11.35 3.06 -9.19
N PHE A 211 -11.31 1.88 -9.81
CA PHE A 211 -12.04 1.54 -11.04
C PHE A 211 -13.11 0.48 -10.80
#